data_AF-A0A2V6NCV4-F1
#
_entry.id   AF-A0A2V6NCV4-F1
#
_cell.length_a   1.000
_cell.length_b   1.000
_cell.length_c   1.000
_cell.angle_alpha   90.00
_cell.angle_beta   90.00
_cell.angle_gamma   90.00
#
_symmetry.space_group_name_H-M   'P 1'
#
loop_
_entity.id
_entity.type
_entity.pdbx_description
1 polymer ?
#
loop_
_entity_poly.entity_id
_entity_poly.type
_entity_poly.pdbx_seq_one_letter_code
_entity_poly.pdbx_strand_id
1 'polypeptide(L)'
;IHSEDREAVRAVAAKALPVGADYETEYRVVLPDGAIRWLHSRGRVELGADGKPCRVHGVSSDVTERKLSEKALLESEMRFRTVADAAPVMIWMSGTDKLCNFFNKGWLDFTGRTMEQELGNGWAAGVHTDDLEHCLEIYGSSFDARQPFTMEYRLRRNDGEHRWVLDIGTPRFSDDGAFLGYIGSCIDIAERKQAELDHERQNMELARVGRVALMGELAASLAHEVNNPVGAIVTNASAAQRLIAAGKLEPEELKDLLADIVAD
;
A
#
# COMPACT_ATOMS: atom_id res chain seq x y z
N ILE A 1 7.63 42.25 -29.99
CA ILE A 1 8.04 40.84 -29.80
C ILE A 1 9.04 40.76 -28.64
N HIS A 2 8.75 39.92 -27.66
CA HIS A 2 9.59 39.61 -26.50
C HIS A 2 10.99 39.17 -26.96
N SER A 3 12.04 39.54 -26.22
CA SER A 3 13.45 39.34 -26.63
C SER A 3 13.75 37.89 -27.04
N GLU A 4 13.31 36.93 -26.22
CA GLU A 4 13.50 35.49 -26.43
C GLU A 4 12.81 34.94 -27.70
N ASP A 5 11.73 35.58 -28.16
CA ASP A 5 10.95 35.04 -29.30
C ASP A 5 11.37 35.68 -30.63
N ARG A 6 12.24 36.71 -30.60
CA ARG A 6 12.64 37.46 -31.80
C ARG A 6 13.35 36.59 -32.83
N GLU A 7 14.24 35.72 -32.37
CA GLU A 7 15.00 34.84 -33.26
C GLU A 7 14.11 33.80 -33.91
N ALA A 8 13.24 33.16 -33.13
CA ALA A 8 12.27 32.18 -33.62
C ALA A 8 11.32 32.80 -34.66
N VAL A 9 10.73 33.96 -34.37
CA VAL A 9 9.82 34.64 -35.30
C VAL A 9 10.56 35.07 -36.58
N ARG A 10 11.80 35.57 -36.46
CA ARG A 10 12.63 35.92 -37.62
C ARG A 10 12.92 34.69 -38.49
N ALA A 11 13.21 33.54 -37.88
CA ALA A 11 13.47 32.30 -38.59
C ALA A 11 12.22 31.82 -39.36
N VAL A 12 11.03 31.93 -38.76
CA VAL A 12 9.75 31.63 -39.44
C VAL A 12 9.56 32.55 -40.66
N ALA A 13 9.75 33.86 -40.49
CA ALA A 13 9.63 34.81 -41.58
C ALA A 13 10.67 34.57 -42.69
N ALA A 14 11.93 34.29 -42.34
CA ALA A 14 13.01 34.02 -43.29
C ALA A 14 12.76 32.76 -44.13
N LYS A 15 12.04 31.77 -43.59
CA LYS A 15 11.62 30.57 -44.33
C LYS A 15 10.41 30.84 -45.22
N ALA A 16 9.41 31.56 -44.72
CA ALA A 16 8.13 31.73 -45.41
C ALA A 16 8.19 32.78 -46.53
N LEU A 17 8.90 33.89 -46.30
CA LEU A 17 8.94 35.02 -47.23
C LEU A 17 9.47 34.64 -48.62
N PRO A 18 10.66 34.03 -48.79
CA PRO A 18 11.27 33.85 -50.11
C PRO A 18 10.46 32.95 -51.06
N VAL A 19 9.65 32.05 -50.52
CA VAL A 19 8.93 31.02 -51.28
C VAL A 19 7.42 31.27 -51.33
N GLY A 20 6.93 32.36 -50.75
CA GLY A 20 5.49 32.65 -50.73
C GLY A 20 4.68 31.67 -49.88
N ALA A 21 5.30 31.07 -48.85
CA ALA A 21 4.63 30.04 -48.05
C ALA A 21 3.72 30.65 -46.97
N ASP A 22 2.73 29.85 -46.58
CA ASP A 22 1.93 30.11 -45.39
C ASP A 22 2.81 29.95 -44.14
N TYR A 23 2.60 30.78 -43.13
CA TYR A 23 3.26 30.70 -41.85
C TYR A 23 2.27 30.74 -40.70
N GLU A 24 2.64 30.09 -39.60
CA GLU A 24 1.92 30.08 -38.34
C GLU A 24 2.93 30.12 -37.21
N THR A 25 2.73 31.01 -36.24
CA THR A 25 3.65 31.18 -35.11
C THR A 25 2.96 31.77 -33.91
N GLU A 26 3.37 31.32 -32.72
CA GLU A 26 2.97 31.90 -31.45
C GLU A 26 4.17 32.58 -30.80
N TYR A 27 4.01 33.83 -30.38
CA TYR A 27 5.07 34.60 -29.76
C TYR A 27 4.53 35.59 -28.74
N ARG A 28 5.38 35.98 -27.81
CA ARG A 28 5.07 36.98 -26.81
C ARG A 28 5.30 38.38 -27.37
N VAL A 29 4.41 39.30 -27.02
CA VAL A 29 4.60 40.75 -27.18
C VAL A 29 4.62 41.39 -25.80
N VAL A 30 5.47 42.39 -25.65
CA VAL A 30 5.53 43.24 -24.46
C VAL A 30 4.76 44.51 -24.81
N LEU A 31 3.70 44.78 -24.06
CA LEU A 31 2.87 45.97 -24.19
C LEU A 31 3.60 47.20 -23.58
N PRO A 32 3.17 48.44 -23.89
CA PRO A 32 3.80 49.64 -23.36
C PRO A 32 3.80 49.73 -21.82
N ASP A 33 2.82 49.11 -21.16
CA ASP A 33 2.72 49.00 -19.70
C ASP A 33 3.61 47.89 -19.09
N GLY A 34 4.35 47.16 -19.93
CA GLY A 34 5.20 46.05 -19.54
C GLY A 34 4.50 44.69 -19.48
N ALA A 35 3.18 44.62 -19.67
CA ALA A 35 2.47 43.35 -19.66
C ALA A 35 2.84 42.48 -20.86
N ILE A 36 2.90 41.16 -20.64
CA ILE A 36 3.21 40.19 -21.70
C ILE A 36 1.92 39.56 -22.22
N ARG A 37 1.72 39.59 -23.53
CA ARG A 37 0.62 38.89 -24.23
C ARG A 37 1.18 37.86 -25.20
N TRP A 38 0.53 36.71 -25.31
CA TRP A 38 0.80 35.74 -26.37
C TRP A 38 -0.06 36.04 -27.57
N LEU A 39 0.56 36.17 -28.74
CA LEU A 39 -0.14 36.29 -30.01
C LEU A 39 0.08 35.03 -30.82
N HIS A 40 -1.01 34.46 -31.34
CA HIS A 40 -0.99 33.47 -32.41
C HIS A 40 -1.19 34.20 -33.73
N SER A 41 -0.19 34.16 -34.60
CA SER A 41 -0.22 34.82 -35.90
C SER A 41 -0.12 33.78 -37.00
N ARG A 42 -1.06 33.85 -37.94
CA ARG A 42 -1.03 33.07 -39.18
C ARG A 42 -1.15 33.99 -40.38
N GLY A 43 -0.48 33.66 -41.47
CA GLY A 43 -0.54 34.48 -42.67
C GLY A 43 0.01 33.80 -43.91
N ARG A 44 -0.29 34.37 -45.06
CA ARG A 44 0.21 33.97 -46.38
C ARG A 44 1.07 35.08 -46.95
N VAL A 45 2.19 34.68 -47.53
CA VAL A 45 3.04 35.56 -48.31
C VAL A 45 2.62 35.49 -49.77
N GLU A 46 2.36 36.63 -50.39
CA GLU A 46 2.05 36.77 -51.80
C GLU A 46 3.30 37.23 -52.55
N LEU A 47 3.66 36.49 -53.61
CA LEU A 47 4.77 36.83 -54.48
C LEU A 47 4.26 37.66 -55.68
N GLY A 48 5.02 38.67 -56.08
CA GLY A 48 4.80 39.44 -57.29
C GLY A 48 5.24 38.68 -58.55
N ALA A 49 4.98 39.27 -59.72
CA ALA A 49 5.34 38.68 -61.01
C ALA A 49 6.86 38.48 -61.21
N ASP A 50 7.69 39.16 -60.42
CA ASP A 50 9.15 39.00 -60.38
C ASP A 50 9.62 37.89 -59.43
N GLY A 51 8.69 37.13 -58.86
CA GLY A 51 8.95 36.08 -57.87
C GLY A 51 9.33 36.59 -56.49
N LYS A 52 9.26 37.91 -56.24
CA LYS A 52 9.61 38.50 -54.94
C LYS A 52 8.39 38.71 -54.04
N PRO A 53 8.54 38.66 -52.71
CA PRO A 53 7.44 38.93 -51.80
C PRO A 53 6.93 40.36 -51.97
N CYS A 54 5.66 40.52 -52.32
CA CYS A 54 5.06 41.82 -52.55
C CYS A 54 4.06 42.21 -51.45
N ARG A 55 3.44 41.23 -50.78
CA ARG A 55 2.46 41.46 -49.72
C ARG A 55 2.38 40.29 -48.75
N VAL A 56 2.07 40.59 -47.49
CA VAL A 56 1.78 39.58 -46.47
C VAL A 56 0.38 39.83 -45.95
N HIS A 57 -0.47 38.82 -46.02
CA HIS A 57 -1.79 38.84 -45.40
C HIS A 57 -1.73 37.99 -44.14
N GLY A 58 -1.93 38.60 -42.98
CA GLY A 58 -1.87 37.89 -41.71
C GLY A 58 -2.94 38.34 -40.74
N VAL A 59 -3.37 37.43 -39.88
CA VAL A 59 -4.19 37.72 -38.71
C VAL A 59 -3.43 37.31 -37.46
N SER A 60 -3.51 38.14 -36.44
CA SER A 60 -2.95 37.88 -35.11
C SER A 60 -4.08 37.87 -34.10
N SER A 61 -4.20 36.77 -33.35
CA SER A 61 -5.18 36.61 -32.27
C SER A 61 -4.45 36.57 -30.93
N ASP A 62 -4.97 37.24 -29.91
CA ASP A 62 -4.48 37.09 -28.54
C ASP A 62 -4.87 35.70 -28.02
N VAL A 63 -3.87 34.91 -27.62
CA VAL A 63 -4.02 33.57 -27.06
C VAL A 63 -3.44 33.48 -25.64
N THR A 64 -3.27 34.63 -24.97
CA THR A 64 -2.69 34.73 -23.62
C THR A 64 -3.44 33.88 -22.61
N GLU A 65 -4.77 33.97 -22.58
CA GLU A 65 -5.60 33.23 -21.63
C GLU A 65 -5.45 31.71 -21.79
N ARG A 66 -5.46 31.23 -23.04
CA ARG A 66 -5.22 29.81 -23.35
C ARG A 66 -3.84 29.37 -22.86
N LYS A 67 -2.79 30.15 -23.16
CA LYS A 67 -1.41 29.83 -22.74
C LYS A 67 -1.24 29.83 -21.22
N LEU A 68 -1.87 30.76 -20.52
CA LEU A 68 -1.83 30.81 -19.06
C LEU A 68 -2.57 29.61 -18.45
N SER A 69 -3.70 29.21 -19.03
CA SER A 69 -4.48 28.04 -18.58
C SER A 69 -3.72 26.73 -18.83
N GLU A 70 -3.13 26.55 -20.02
CA GLU A 70 -2.27 25.41 -20.34
C GLU A 70 -1.08 25.32 -19.37
N LYS A 71 -0.42 26.45 -19.09
CA LYS A 71 0.70 26.51 -18.15
C LYS A 71 0.26 26.18 -16.73
N ALA A 72 -0.84 26.73 -16.24
CA ALA A 72 -1.35 26.47 -14.90
C ALA A 72 -1.73 24.98 -14.73
N LEU A 73 -2.32 24.37 -15.76
CA LEU A 73 -2.63 22.94 -15.78
C LEU A 73 -1.35 22.09 -15.69
N LEU A 74 -0.34 22.39 -16.51
CA LEU A 74 0.95 21.71 -16.47
C LEU A 74 1.65 21.87 -15.11
N GLU A 75 1.63 23.07 -14.52
CA GLU A 75 2.18 23.32 -13.20
C GLU A 75 1.44 22.53 -12.11
N SER A 76 0.12 22.43 -12.21
CA SER A 76 -0.69 21.63 -11.29
C SER A 76 -0.40 20.14 -11.43
N GLU A 77 -0.29 19.62 -12.65
CA GLU A 77 0.05 18.21 -12.90
C GLU A 77 1.45 17.87 -12.38
N MET A 78 2.44 18.72 -12.67
CA MET A 78 3.81 18.53 -12.16
C MET A 78 3.85 18.57 -10.63
N ARG A 79 3.09 19.49 -10.01
CA ARG A 79 3.00 19.57 -8.55
C ARG A 79 2.38 18.31 -7.96
N PHE A 80 1.29 17.82 -8.55
CA PHE A 80 0.67 16.56 -8.14
C PHE A 80 1.66 15.40 -8.21
N ARG A 81 2.34 15.21 -9.35
CA ARG A 81 3.34 14.14 -9.51
C ARG A 81 4.47 14.25 -8.50
N THR A 82 4.99 15.46 -8.27
CA THR A 82 6.06 15.69 -7.31
C THR A 82 5.66 15.30 -5.89
N VAL A 83 4.44 15.66 -5.47
CA VAL A 83 3.93 15.28 -4.14
C VAL A 83 3.69 13.78 -4.06
N ALA A 84 3.07 13.18 -5.08
CA ALA A 84 2.80 11.76 -5.12
C ALA A 84 4.09 10.93 -5.09
N ASP A 85 5.12 11.33 -5.85
CA ASP A 85 6.40 10.62 -5.94
C ASP A 85 7.28 10.78 -4.69
N ALA A 86 7.09 11.85 -3.92
CA ALA A 86 7.81 12.08 -2.67
C ALA A 86 7.17 11.38 -1.47
N ALA A 87 5.92 10.91 -1.59
CA ALA A 87 5.22 10.26 -0.50
C ALA A 87 5.81 8.85 -0.22
N PRO A 88 6.02 8.45 1.05
CA PRO A 88 6.56 7.13 1.40
C PRO A 88 5.49 6.03 1.32
N VAL A 89 4.60 6.12 0.33
CA VAL A 89 3.49 5.18 0.07
C VAL A 89 3.36 4.97 -1.43
N MET A 90 2.89 3.81 -1.83
CA MET A 90 2.56 3.55 -3.23
C MET A 90 1.19 4.14 -3.52
N ILE A 91 1.05 4.94 -4.57
CA ILE A 91 -0.21 5.61 -4.92
C ILE A 91 -0.66 5.14 -6.29
N TRP A 92 -1.95 4.88 -6.43
CA TRP A 92 -2.57 4.52 -7.69
C TRP A 92 -3.86 5.31 -7.90
N MET A 93 -4.25 5.49 -9.17
CA MET A 93 -5.54 6.08 -9.54
C MET A 93 -6.18 5.29 -10.68
N SER A 94 -7.51 5.26 -10.69
CA SER A 94 -8.29 4.68 -11.78
C SER A 94 -9.28 5.68 -12.37
N GLY A 95 -9.67 5.42 -13.61
CA GLY A 95 -10.77 6.11 -14.29
C GLY A 95 -12.13 5.53 -13.91
N THR A 96 -13.17 5.95 -14.63
CA THR A 96 -14.55 5.46 -14.42
C THR A 96 -14.80 4.05 -14.97
N ASP A 97 -13.84 3.51 -15.72
CA ASP A 97 -13.84 2.20 -16.36
C ASP A 97 -13.18 1.10 -15.49
N LYS A 98 -12.87 1.41 -14.22
CA LYS A 98 -12.10 0.57 -13.27
C LYS A 98 -10.62 0.39 -13.62
N LEU A 99 -10.16 0.91 -14.75
CA LEU A 99 -8.79 0.75 -15.21
C LEU A 99 -7.87 1.79 -14.55
N CYS A 100 -6.72 1.33 -14.06
CA CYS A 100 -5.72 2.21 -13.47
C CYS A 100 -5.06 3.06 -14.55
N ASN A 101 -5.00 4.38 -14.33
CA ASN A 101 -4.45 5.34 -15.28
C ASN A 101 -3.21 6.08 -14.74
N PHE A 102 -2.85 5.85 -13.48
CA PHE A 102 -1.67 6.44 -12.86
C PHE A 102 -1.16 5.58 -11.70
N PHE A 103 0.17 5.55 -11.58
CA PHE A 103 0.92 5.02 -10.44
C PHE A 103 2.06 5.98 -10.11
N ASN A 104 2.33 6.24 -8.84
CA ASN A 104 3.49 7.07 -8.48
C ASN A 104 4.80 6.29 -8.62
N LYS A 105 5.92 7.00 -8.49
CA LYS A 105 7.26 6.41 -8.47
C LYS A 105 7.41 5.34 -7.39
N GLY A 106 6.83 5.54 -6.20
CA GLY A 106 6.87 4.55 -5.12
C GLY A 106 6.33 3.18 -5.52
N TRP A 107 5.21 3.14 -6.25
CA TRP A 107 4.65 1.88 -6.79
C TRP A 107 5.57 1.23 -7.81
N LEU A 108 6.07 2.00 -8.78
CA LEU A 108 6.92 1.48 -9.85
C LEU A 108 8.27 0.97 -9.31
N ASP A 109 8.87 1.68 -8.36
CA ASP A 109 10.10 1.27 -7.69
C ASP A 109 9.87 -0.01 -6.86
N PHE A 110 8.72 -0.13 -6.19
CA PHE A 110 8.36 -1.31 -5.41
C PHE A 110 8.16 -2.55 -6.30
N THR A 111 7.36 -2.46 -7.35
CA THR A 111 7.04 -3.59 -8.24
C THR A 111 8.13 -3.89 -9.26
N GLY A 112 8.97 -2.90 -9.58
CA GLY A 112 9.98 -2.98 -10.64
C GLY A 112 9.39 -2.96 -12.06
N ARG A 113 8.11 -2.58 -12.20
CA ARG A 113 7.38 -2.55 -13.47
C ARG A 113 7.33 -1.13 -14.03
N THR A 114 7.17 -1.01 -15.35
CA THR A 114 6.99 0.31 -15.98
C THR A 114 5.54 0.76 -15.90
N MET A 115 5.31 2.07 -16.05
CA MET A 115 3.94 2.62 -16.10
C MET A 115 3.10 1.91 -17.18
N GLU A 116 3.67 1.70 -18.37
CA GLU A 116 2.97 1.04 -19.48
C GLU A 116 2.53 -0.40 -19.16
N GLN A 117 3.28 -1.10 -18.31
CA GLN A 117 2.94 -2.45 -17.86
C GLN A 117 1.88 -2.47 -16.76
N GLU A 118 1.66 -1.34 -16.10
CA GLU A 118 0.73 -1.19 -14.98
C GLU A 118 -0.62 -0.59 -15.39
N LEU A 119 -0.62 0.29 -16.41
CA LEU A 119 -1.83 0.89 -16.96
C LEU A 119 -2.88 -0.17 -17.30
N GLY A 120 -4.15 0.15 -17.02
CA GLY A 120 -5.24 -0.81 -17.14
C GLY A 120 -5.35 -1.70 -15.90
N ASN A 121 -5.22 -3.00 -16.11
CA ASN A 121 -5.30 -4.03 -15.07
C ASN A 121 -3.91 -4.61 -14.73
N GLY A 122 -2.82 -3.88 -15.01
CA GLY A 122 -1.46 -4.40 -14.85
C GLY A 122 -1.12 -4.78 -13.42
N TRP A 123 -1.68 -4.08 -12.43
CA TRP A 123 -1.49 -4.34 -11.01
C TRP A 123 -1.87 -5.78 -10.61
N ALA A 124 -2.90 -6.34 -11.25
CA ALA A 124 -3.39 -7.69 -10.97
C ALA A 124 -2.33 -8.78 -11.28
N ALA A 125 -1.38 -8.51 -12.17
CA ALA A 125 -0.30 -9.44 -12.51
C ALA A 125 0.77 -9.58 -11.41
N GLY A 126 0.79 -8.66 -10.44
CA GLY A 126 1.65 -8.70 -9.26
C GLY A 126 0.97 -9.31 -8.03
N VAL A 127 -0.35 -9.48 -8.03
CA VAL A 127 -1.09 -10.03 -6.90
C VAL A 127 -0.86 -11.53 -6.81
N HIS A 128 -0.68 -12.04 -5.59
CA HIS A 128 -0.55 -13.47 -5.36
C HIS A 128 -1.83 -14.21 -5.82
N THR A 129 -1.67 -15.40 -6.41
CA THR A 129 -2.78 -16.15 -7.03
C THR A 129 -3.95 -16.40 -6.09
N ASP A 130 -3.66 -16.72 -4.84
CA ASP A 130 -4.69 -17.02 -3.82
C ASP A 130 -5.48 -15.77 -3.39
N ASP A 131 -4.93 -14.57 -3.58
CA ASP A 131 -5.54 -13.32 -3.13
C ASP A 131 -6.29 -12.61 -4.28
N LEU A 132 -5.99 -12.96 -5.53
CA LEU A 132 -6.41 -12.22 -6.72
C LEU A 132 -7.94 -12.15 -6.86
N GLU A 133 -8.64 -13.28 -6.72
CA GLU A 133 -10.10 -13.32 -6.86
C GLU A 133 -10.78 -12.42 -5.83
N HIS A 134 -10.33 -12.49 -4.57
CA HIS A 134 -10.85 -11.68 -3.48
C HIS A 134 -10.60 -10.18 -3.70
N CYS A 135 -9.40 -9.82 -4.17
CA CYS A 135 -9.08 -8.42 -4.49
C CYS A 135 -9.97 -7.86 -5.59
N LEU A 136 -10.21 -8.63 -6.66
CA LEU A 136 -11.08 -8.22 -7.76
C LEU A 136 -12.53 -8.08 -7.32
N GLU A 137 -13.00 -8.93 -6.41
CA GLU A 137 -14.35 -8.84 -5.85
C GLU A 137 -14.53 -7.60 -4.97
N ILE A 138 -13.61 -7.34 -4.04
CA ILE A 138 -13.65 -6.15 -3.17
C ILE A 138 -13.58 -4.88 -4.02
N TYR A 139 -12.59 -4.79 -4.92
CA TYR A 139 -12.41 -3.62 -5.78
C TYR A 139 -13.64 -3.43 -6.67
N GLY A 140 -14.09 -4.50 -7.34
CA GLY A 140 -15.22 -4.45 -8.26
C GLY A 140 -16.52 -4.01 -7.60
N SER A 141 -16.89 -4.62 -6.48
CA SER A 141 -18.12 -4.34 -5.74
C SER A 141 -18.10 -2.94 -5.11
N SER A 142 -17.00 -2.54 -4.49
CA SER A 142 -16.84 -1.22 -3.88
C SER A 142 -16.87 -0.12 -4.94
N PHE A 143 -16.22 -0.36 -6.08
CA PHE A 143 -16.25 0.57 -7.21
C PHE A 143 -17.67 0.81 -7.71
N ASP A 144 -18.46 -0.25 -7.92
CA ASP A 144 -19.85 -0.14 -8.39
C ASP A 144 -20.76 0.55 -7.35
N ALA A 145 -20.52 0.28 -6.06
CA ALA A 145 -21.21 0.94 -4.96
C ALA A 145 -20.73 2.37 -4.68
N ARG A 146 -19.61 2.79 -5.29
CA ARG A 146 -18.92 4.07 -5.03
C ARG A 146 -18.62 4.26 -3.54
N GLN A 147 -18.12 3.20 -2.90
CA GLN A 147 -17.75 3.19 -1.48
C GLN A 147 -16.24 3.04 -1.30
N PRO A 148 -15.66 3.67 -0.27
CA PRO A 148 -14.28 3.40 0.09
C PRO A 148 -14.12 1.92 0.46
N PHE A 149 -12.93 1.38 0.20
CA PHE A 149 -12.58 0.02 0.59
C PHE A 149 -11.23 -0.03 1.27
N THR A 150 -11.00 -1.13 1.97
CA THR A 150 -9.70 -1.47 2.55
C THR A 150 -9.50 -2.97 2.41
N MET A 151 -8.34 -3.39 1.93
CA MET A 151 -7.99 -4.80 1.79
C MET A 151 -6.50 -5.04 2.04
N GLU A 152 -6.18 -6.24 2.49
CA GLU A 152 -4.80 -6.69 2.66
C GLU A 152 -4.55 -7.85 1.72
N TYR A 153 -3.47 -7.79 0.96
CA TYR A 153 -3.09 -8.86 0.03
C TYR A 153 -1.59 -8.90 -0.20
N ARG A 154 -1.12 -9.97 -0.82
CA ARG A 154 0.29 -10.14 -1.17
C ARG A 154 0.56 -9.59 -2.57
N LEU A 155 1.47 -8.61 -2.64
CA LEU A 155 1.94 -7.99 -3.88
C LEU A 155 3.41 -8.36 -4.13
N ARG A 156 3.73 -8.76 -5.36
CA ARG A 156 5.08 -9.10 -5.78
C ARG A 156 5.95 -7.86 -5.93
N ARG A 157 7.05 -7.81 -5.17
CA ARG A 157 8.10 -6.79 -5.26
C ARG A 157 9.04 -7.05 -6.43
N ASN A 158 9.86 -6.07 -6.79
CA ASN A 158 10.84 -6.09 -7.88
C ASN A 158 11.84 -7.26 -7.83
N ASP A 159 12.09 -7.84 -6.66
CA ASP A 159 12.97 -8.98 -6.43
C ASP A 159 12.24 -10.33 -6.46
N GLY A 160 10.93 -10.31 -6.69
CA GLY A 160 10.07 -11.50 -6.77
C GLY A 160 9.48 -11.93 -5.43
N GLU A 161 9.85 -11.31 -4.31
CA GLU A 161 9.24 -11.60 -3.01
C GLU A 161 7.79 -11.09 -2.97
N HIS A 162 6.90 -11.86 -2.36
CA HIS A 162 5.54 -11.40 -2.09
C HIS A 162 5.48 -10.73 -0.72
N ARG A 163 5.12 -9.45 -0.71
CA ARG A 163 5.02 -8.61 0.49
C ARG A 163 3.55 -8.35 0.79
N TRP A 164 3.17 -8.39 2.06
CA TRP A 164 1.84 -7.97 2.48
C TRP A 164 1.70 -6.46 2.31
N VAL A 165 0.67 -6.03 1.59
CA VAL A 165 0.30 -4.62 1.44
C VAL A 165 -1.11 -4.38 1.97
N LEU A 166 -1.30 -3.23 2.59
CA LEU A 166 -2.61 -2.67 2.93
C LEU A 166 -2.98 -1.68 1.84
N ASP A 167 -4.04 -1.98 1.10
CA ASP A 167 -4.61 -1.09 0.08
C ASP A 167 -5.87 -0.42 0.59
N ILE A 168 -5.93 0.90 0.42
CA ILE A 168 -7.06 1.74 0.78
C ILE A 168 -7.45 2.53 -0.46
N GLY A 169 -8.67 2.33 -0.95
CA GLY A 169 -9.22 3.04 -2.09
C GLY A 169 -10.40 3.91 -1.71
N THR A 170 -10.49 5.12 -2.27
CA THR A 170 -11.61 6.05 -2.08
C THR A 170 -12.11 6.59 -3.42
N PRO A 171 -13.43 6.68 -3.64
CA PRO A 171 -14.00 7.26 -4.85
C PRO A 171 -13.70 8.75 -4.94
N ARG A 172 -13.39 9.23 -6.15
CA ARG A 172 -13.19 10.64 -6.47
C ARG A 172 -14.38 11.18 -7.23
N PHE A 173 -14.74 12.42 -6.94
CA PHE A 173 -15.80 13.16 -7.62
C PHE A 173 -15.29 14.53 -8.04
N SER A 174 -15.81 15.06 -9.14
CA SER A 174 -15.63 16.48 -9.50
C SER A 174 -16.53 17.37 -8.65
N ASP A 175 -16.31 18.68 -8.76
CA ASP A 175 -17.06 19.70 -8.02
C ASP A 175 -18.58 19.68 -8.31
N ASP A 176 -18.98 19.15 -9.46
CA ASP A 176 -20.38 18.95 -9.87
C ASP A 176 -20.97 17.60 -9.41
N GLY A 177 -20.18 16.78 -8.70
CA GLY A 177 -20.59 15.47 -8.21
C GLY A 177 -20.46 14.32 -9.21
N ALA A 178 -19.89 14.55 -10.40
CA ALA A 178 -19.64 13.46 -11.34
C ALA A 178 -18.53 12.53 -10.82
N PHE A 179 -18.73 11.23 -10.94
CA PHE A 179 -17.75 10.23 -10.51
C PHE A 179 -16.55 10.20 -11.47
N LEU A 180 -15.33 10.29 -10.93
CA LEU A 180 -14.08 10.39 -11.68
C LEU A 180 -13.18 9.14 -11.60
N GLY A 181 -13.66 8.07 -10.95
CA GLY A 181 -12.87 6.88 -10.63
C GLY A 181 -12.35 6.87 -9.20
N TYR A 182 -11.29 6.11 -8.92
CA TYR A 182 -10.72 5.97 -7.58
C TYR A 182 -9.34 6.61 -7.46
N ILE A 183 -8.94 6.89 -6.23
CA ILE A 183 -7.55 7.04 -5.80
C ILE A 183 -7.33 6.11 -4.63
N GLY A 184 -6.17 5.47 -4.58
CA GLY A 184 -5.81 4.65 -3.45
C GLY A 184 -4.32 4.66 -3.15
N SER A 185 -4.00 4.04 -2.03
CA SER A 185 -2.64 3.90 -1.56
C SER A 185 -2.39 2.51 -1.03
N CYS A 186 -1.24 1.95 -1.39
CA CYS A 186 -0.72 0.72 -0.81
C CYS A 186 0.45 1.00 0.13
N ILE A 187 0.36 0.44 1.34
CA ILE A 187 1.39 0.51 2.37
C ILE A 187 1.93 -0.89 2.58
N ASP A 188 3.25 -1.05 2.53
CA ASP A 188 3.88 -2.32 2.89
C ASP A 188 3.74 -2.56 4.40
N ILE A 189 3.05 -3.64 4.76
CA ILE A 189 2.73 -4.03 6.13
C ILE A 189 3.41 -5.33 6.53
N ALA A 190 4.39 -5.81 5.78
CA ALA A 190 5.03 -7.09 6.08
C ALA A 190 5.72 -7.10 7.46
N GLU A 191 6.32 -5.99 7.88
CA GLU A 191 6.89 -5.86 9.24
C GLU A 191 5.82 -5.97 10.32
N ARG A 192 4.67 -5.34 10.10
CA ARG A 192 3.51 -5.44 11.00
C ARG A 192 3.02 -6.89 11.08
N LYS A 193 2.88 -7.57 9.93
CA LYS A 193 2.46 -8.97 9.86
C LYS A 193 3.44 -9.91 10.57
N GLN A 194 4.74 -9.66 10.43
CA GLN A 194 5.75 -10.45 11.13
C GLN A 194 5.65 -10.28 12.65
N ALA A 195 5.47 -9.05 13.12
CA ALA A 195 5.28 -8.76 14.54
C ALA A 195 3.99 -9.41 15.09
N GLU A 196 2.90 -9.40 14.33
CA GLU A 196 1.64 -10.08 14.69
C GLU A 196 1.87 -11.60 14.85
N LEU A 197 2.54 -12.24 13.89
CA LEU A 197 2.84 -13.68 13.93
C LEU A 197 3.77 -14.05 15.10
N ASP A 198 4.80 -13.26 15.36
CA ASP A 198 5.73 -13.49 16.46
C ASP A 198 5.00 -13.40 17.81
N HIS A 199 4.09 -12.43 17.96
CA HIS A 199 3.27 -12.28 19.15
C HIS A 199 2.30 -13.46 19.34
N GLU A 200 1.64 -13.92 18.27
CA GLU A 200 0.79 -15.12 18.32
C GLU A 200 1.58 -16.36 18.74
N ARG A 201 2.80 -16.52 18.21
CA ARG A 201 3.68 -17.63 18.56
C ARG A 201 4.07 -17.60 20.04
N GLN A 202 4.44 -16.43 20.55
CA GLN A 202 4.76 -16.24 21.96
C GLN A 202 3.55 -16.56 22.86
N ASN A 203 2.35 -16.11 22.48
CA ASN A 203 1.14 -16.41 23.24
C ASN A 203 0.81 -17.92 23.26
N MET A 204 0.98 -18.61 22.13
CA MET A 204 0.82 -20.06 22.08
C MET A 204 1.83 -20.80 22.96
N GLU A 205 3.09 -20.33 22.99
CA GLU A 205 4.13 -20.90 23.84
C GLU A 205 3.85 -20.67 25.33
N LEU A 206 3.47 -19.45 25.72
CA LEU A 206 3.08 -19.13 27.10
C LEU A 206 1.87 -19.97 27.54
N ALA A 207 0.86 -20.12 26.69
CA ALA A 207 -0.30 -20.96 26.99
C ALA A 207 0.06 -22.46 27.13
N ARG A 208 1.12 -22.91 26.44
CA ARG A 208 1.65 -24.27 26.57
C ARG A 208 2.42 -24.44 27.88
N VAL A 209 3.34 -23.52 28.19
CA VAL A 209 4.13 -23.55 29.44
C VAL A 209 3.21 -23.44 30.66
N GLY A 210 2.22 -22.55 30.62
CA GLY A 210 1.24 -22.40 31.69
C GLY A 210 0.46 -23.68 31.98
N ARG A 211 0.05 -24.43 30.93
CA ARG A 211 -0.60 -25.74 31.10
C ARG A 211 0.31 -26.77 31.76
N VAL A 212 1.57 -26.85 31.35
CA VAL A 212 2.54 -27.79 31.91
C VAL A 212 2.84 -27.44 33.37
N ALA A 213 3.00 -26.16 33.70
CA ALA A 213 3.22 -25.69 35.06
C ALA A 213 2.04 -26.06 35.98
N LEU A 214 0.80 -25.78 35.56
CA LEU A 214 -0.40 -26.14 36.33
C LEU A 214 -0.51 -27.66 36.54
N MET A 215 -0.22 -28.46 35.50
CA MET A 215 -0.18 -29.92 35.63
C MET A 215 0.89 -30.37 36.64
N GLY A 216 2.05 -29.73 36.65
CA GLY A 216 3.13 -29.99 37.61
C GLY A 216 2.72 -29.68 39.05
N GLU A 217 2.07 -28.53 39.29
CA GLU A 217 1.54 -28.16 40.61
C GLU A 217 0.49 -29.15 41.10
N LEU A 218 -0.48 -29.51 40.24
CA LEU A 218 -1.51 -30.49 40.59
C LEU A 218 -0.91 -31.87 40.86
N ALA A 219 0.05 -32.32 40.06
CA ALA A 219 0.73 -33.59 40.27
C ALA A 219 1.53 -33.60 41.58
N ALA A 220 2.22 -32.51 41.91
CA ALA A 220 2.94 -32.36 43.18
C ALA A 220 1.98 -32.34 44.38
N SER A 221 0.85 -31.63 44.29
CA SER A 221 -0.18 -31.62 45.33
C SER A 221 -0.78 -33.01 45.56
N LEU A 222 -1.19 -33.69 44.48
CA LEU A 222 -1.71 -35.06 44.53
C LEU A 222 -0.67 -36.04 45.10
N ALA A 223 0.59 -35.92 44.70
CA ALA A 223 1.67 -36.75 45.26
C ALA A 223 1.84 -36.52 46.76
N HIS A 224 1.76 -35.27 47.23
CA HIS A 224 1.81 -34.96 48.65
C HIS A 224 0.60 -35.55 49.40
N GLU A 225 -0.61 -35.40 48.86
CA GLU A 225 -1.83 -35.94 49.46
C GLU A 225 -1.84 -37.47 49.52
N VAL A 226 -1.31 -38.15 48.50
CA VAL A 226 -1.21 -39.62 48.46
C VAL A 226 -0.06 -40.15 49.32
N ASN A 227 1.10 -39.47 49.34
CA ASN A 227 2.25 -39.91 50.12
C ASN A 227 2.03 -39.83 51.63
N ASN A 228 1.17 -38.91 52.10
CA ASN A 228 0.85 -38.78 53.52
C ASN A 228 0.26 -40.08 54.13
N PRO A 229 -0.89 -40.60 53.67
CA PRO A 229 -1.46 -41.84 54.20
C PRO A 229 -0.58 -43.05 53.88
N VAL A 230 0.02 -43.13 52.68
CA VAL A 230 0.94 -44.24 52.33
C VAL A 230 2.14 -44.28 53.28
N GLY A 231 2.71 -43.13 53.62
CA GLY A 231 3.79 -43.03 54.59
C GLY A 231 3.38 -43.51 55.99
N ALA A 232 2.17 -43.17 56.43
CA ALA A 232 1.61 -43.66 57.69
C ALA A 232 1.45 -45.18 57.68
N ILE A 233 0.86 -45.74 56.61
CA ILE A 233 0.69 -47.19 56.41
C ILE A 233 2.04 -47.92 56.45
N VAL A 234 3.03 -47.44 55.69
CA VAL A 234 4.38 -48.03 55.65
C VAL A 234 5.07 -47.96 57.02
N THR A 235 4.88 -46.87 57.76
CA THR A 235 5.43 -46.71 59.12
C THR A 235 4.82 -47.73 60.07
N ASN A 236 3.49 -47.86 60.08
CA ASN A 236 2.77 -48.81 60.93
C ASN A 236 3.13 -50.26 60.57
N ALA A 237 3.17 -50.60 59.28
CA ALA A 237 3.60 -51.92 58.81
C ALA A 237 5.04 -52.24 59.25
N SER A 238 5.95 -51.28 59.17
CA SER A 238 7.35 -51.44 59.61
C SER A 238 7.46 -51.61 61.13
N ALA A 239 6.63 -50.92 61.91
CA ALA A 239 6.58 -51.08 63.36
C ALA A 239 6.08 -52.49 63.74
N ALA A 240 5.01 -52.96 63.10
CA ALA A 240 4.51 -54.32 63.28
C ALA A 240 5.59 -55.37 62.98
N GLN A 241 6.31 -55.23 61.85
CA GLN A 241 7.41 -56.13 61.50
C GLN A 241 8.51 -56.19 62.57
N ARG A 242 8.89 -55.05 63.17
CA ARG A 242 9.90 -55.02 64.24
C ARG A 242 9.41 -55.69 65.52
N LEU A 243 8.17 -55.46 65.91
CA LEU A 243 7.58 -56.08 67.11
C LEU A 243 7.45 -57.61 66.97
N ILE A 244 7.08 -58.08 65.77
CA ILE A 244 7.08 -59.51 65.43
C ILE A 244 8.49 -60.08 65.55
N ALA A 245 9.50 -59.44 64.95
CA ALA A 245 10.89 -59.90 64.99
C ALA A 245 11.47 -59.92 66.42
N ALA A 246 11.02 -59.03 67.30
CA ALA A 246 11.42 -58.99 68.70
C ALA A 246 10.68 -60.01 69.59
N GLY A 247 9.68 -60.73 69.07
CA GLY A 247 8.87 -61.69 69.83
C GLY A 247 7.99 -61.05 70.90
N LYS A 248 7.64 -59.78 70.75
CA LYS A 248 6.92 -58.96 71.76
C LYS A 248 5.54 -58.51 71.30
N LEU A 249 5.05 -59.04 70.19
CA LEU A 249 3.79 -58.58 69.61
C LEU A 249 2.60 -59.22 70.33
N GLU A 250 1.88 -58.44 71.11
CA GLU A 250 0.61 -58.85 71.70
C GLU A 250 -0.54 -58.68 70.68
N PRO A 251 -1.59 -59.53 70.72
CA PRO A 251 -2.69 -59.48 69.75
C PRO A 251 -3.46 -58.14 69.70
N GLU A 252 -3.55 -57.43 70.82
CA GLU A 252 -4.21 -56.11 70.90
C GLU A 252 -3.37 -55.02 70.19
N GLU A 253 -2.05 -55.00 70.36
CA GLU A 253 -1.18 -54.02 69.70
C GLU A 253 -1.14 -54.20 68.17
N LEU A 254 -1.24 -55.45 67.70
CA LEU A 254 -1.40 -55.74 66.27
C LEU A 254 -2.73 -55.22 65.72
N LYS A 255 -3.79 -55.33 66.51
CA LYS A 255 -5.14 -54.90 66.12
C LYS A 255 -5.22 -53.37 66.03
N ASP A 256 -4.59 -52.65 66.95
CA ASP A 256 -4.51 -51.18 66.93
C ASP A 256 -3.71 -50.69 65.70
N LEU A 257 -2.53 -51.27 65.43
CA LEU A 257 -1.73 -50.93 64.25
C LEU A 257 -2.46 -51.20 62.92
N LEU A 258 -3.26 -52.27 62.86
CA LEU A 258 -4.09 -52.58 61.69
C LEU A 258 -5.33 -51.67 61.60
N ALA A 259 -5.91 -51.28 62.72
CA ALA A 259 -7.04 -50.34 62.74
C ALA A 259 -6.61 -48.95 62.24
N ASP A 260 -5.42 -48.49 62.63
CA ASP A 260 -4.84 -47.22 62.13
C ASP A 260 -4.59 -47.28 60.61
N ILE A 261 -4.15 -48.42 60.07
CA ILE A 261 -3.98 -48.62 58.62
C ILE A 261 -5.32 -48.62 57.86
N VAL A 262 -6.42 -49.05 58.49
CA VAL A 262 -7.76 -49.11 57.88
C VAL A 262 -8.51 -47.77 58.00
N ALA A 263 -8.11 -46.92 58.96
CA ALA A 263 -8.72 -45.61 59.19
C ALA A 263 -8.14 -44.49 58.31
N ASP A 264 -6.91 -44.65 57.81
CA ASP A 264 -6.20 -43.74 56.88
C ASP A 264 -6.46 -44.04 55.40
#